data_AF-A0A6I9XV09-F1
#
_entry.id   AF-A0A6I9XV09-F1
#
_cell.length_a   1.000
_cell.length_b   1.000
_cell.length_c   1.000
_cell.angle_alpha   90.00
_cell.angle_beta   90.00
_cell.angle_gamma   90.00
#
_symmetry.space_group_name_H-M   'P 1'
#
loop_
_entity.id
_entity.type
_entity.pdbx_description
1 polymer ?
#
loop_
_entity_poly.entity_id
_entity_poly.type
_entity_poly.pdbx_seq_one_letter_code
_entity_poly.pdbx_strand_id
1 'polypeptide(L)'
;MLPFSLFLLLLAGSCGCFSSGSSQVAPFDLLYADGVRAYFAQDWPRASELLQRSLHSYSQLQEARRKCRSGCQREACFGSPSPFEPWETSFFDRVLQRAECLEECLGRRLGGQPSRYRASRVIQQDFDEREPYNYLQIAFFKLKKLEEAVSSAHTFFIANPQHLQMREDMEKYQRMAGVKSESFRDLEAQPHWVAYEAGMYHYGMDDYQQAAAKLEESLREGLLALENCRALCEGPREDEDNKEETQLGLYESIAAHYVQVLKCRQQCVLDIATKPGRVSSTEDFIPSHFDLLQFAYDRVGNRTVAAECAATFLLFYPSDEKMLERLKEYQADLGKEIAIPARENIRHYVQRSRMEKKLIYYAVQHLDETFKDPDLWTPKELIPESMKQKHKEDQEKRSLKASHMQQRDQSEPLPFEDIAISMDSHQLNGTQRVVFDRVLTESECKDILRLSMLEEPEMAIVADVPLILHMSDLKA
;
A
#
# COMPACT_ATOMS: atom_id res chain seq x y z
N MET A 1 -90.42 -26.59 -5.95
CA MET A 1 -89.63 -27.83 -5.71
C MET A 1 -88.15 -27.40 -5.60
N LEU A 2 -87.50 -27.74 -4.49
CA LEU A 2 -86.05 -27.56 -4.15
C LEU A 2 -85.14 -28.39 -5.10
N PRO A 3 -83.77 -28.37 -5.04
CA PRO A 3 -82.82 -27.63 -4.16
C PRO A 3 -81.47 -27.11 -4.78
N PHE A 4 -80.67 -26.41 -3.95
CA PHE A 4 -79.19 -26.39 -3.79
C PHE A 4 -78.20 -25.97 -4.92
N SER A 5 -77.39 -24.93 -4.66
CA SER A 5 -75.95 -25.06 -4.30
C SER A 5 -75.25 -23.69 -4.23
N LEU A 6 -74.55 -23.45 -3.12
CA LEU A 6 -73.70 -22.29 -2.84
C LEU A 6 -72.25 -22.65 -3.25
N PHE A 7 -71.61 -21.88 -4.13
CA PHE A 7 -70.19 -22.05 -4.48
C PHE A 7 -69.42 -20.81 -4.02
N LEU A 8 -68.54 -20.98 -3.03
CA LEU A 8 -67.58 -19.98 -2.56
C LEU A 8 -66.36 -19.99 -3.49
N LEU A 9 -66.07 -18.87 -4.16
CA LEU A 9 -64.83 -18.64 -4.92
C LEU A 9 -63.82 -17.92 -4.01
N LEU A 10 -62.70 -18.60 -3.73
CA LEU A 10 -61.49 -18.03 -3.13
C LEU A 10 -60.74 -17.20 -4.17
N LEU A 11 -60.72 -15.88 -4.00
CA LEU A 11 -59.80 -14.97 -4.69
C LEU A 11 -58.51 -14.86 -3.88
N ALA A 12 -57.46 -15.54 -4.33
CA ALA A 12 -56.10 -15.30 -3.85
C ALA A 12 -55.60 -13.96 -4.41
N GLY A 13 -55.46 -12.97 -3.52
CA GLY A 13 -54.79 -11.71 -3.83
C GLY A 13 -53.28 -11.94 -3.95
N SER A 14 -52.75 -11.76 -5.15
CA SER A 14 -51.31 -11.77 -5.45
C SER A 14 -50.66 -10.57 -4.75
N CYS A 15 -50.08 -10.81 -3.58
CA CYS A 15 -49.15 -9.87 -2.96
C CYS A 15 -47.87 -9.89 -3.78
N GLY A 16 -47.63 -8.84 -4.57
CA GLY A 16 -46.39 -8.64 -5.31
C GLY A 16 -45.23 -8.43 -4.34
N CYS A 17 -44.60 -9.51 -3.92
CA CYS A 17 -43.28 -9.46 -3.32
C CYS A 17 -42.31 -9.00 -4.41
N PHE A 18 -41.86 -7.75 -4.33
CA PHE A 18 -40.60 -7.35 -4.93
C PHE A 18 -39.51 -8.21 -4.27
N SER A 19 -39.14 -9.32 -4.91
CA SER A 19 -37.85 -9.95 -4.64
C SER A 19 -36.79 -8.91 -4.96
N SER A 20 -36.16 -8.37 -3.92
CA SER A 20 -34.83 -7.78 -4.03
C SER A 20 -33.90 -8.90 -4.48
N GLY A 21 -33.82 -9.12 -5.80
CA GLY A 21 -32.87 -10.04 -6.38
C GLY A 21 -31.48 -9.57 -5.95
N SER A 22 -30.81 -10.34 -5.10
CA SER A 22 -29.40 -10.13 -4.82
C SER A 22 -28.68 -10.26 -6.16
N SER A 23 -28.26 -9.12 -6.73
CA SER A 23 -27.51 -9.09 -7.98
C SER A 23 -26.20 -9.84 -7.75
N GLN A 24 -26.10 -11.04 -8.31
CA GLN A 24 -24.89 -11.85 -8.24
C GLN A 24 -23.71 -11.06 -8.79
N VAL A 25 -22.61 -11.00 -8.03
CA VAL A 25 -21.37 -10.38 -8.50
C VAL A 25 -20.79 -11.27 -9.61
N ALA A 26 -20.49 -10.71 -10.77
CA ALA A 26 -19.86 -11.49 -11.83
C ALA A 26 -18.36 -11.71 -11.52
N PRO A 27 -17.75 -12.87 -11.81
CA PRO A 27 -16.32 -13.08 -11.57
C PRO A 27 -15.45 -12.06 -12.33
N PHE A 28 -14.54 -11.40 -11.60
CA PHE A 28 -13.72 -10.32 -12.13
C PHE A 28 -12.74 -10.79 -13.22
N ASP A 29 -12.23 -12.02 -13.10
CA ASP A 29 -11.31 -12.66 -14.03
C ASP A 29 -11.98 -12.93 -15.40
N LEU A 30 -13.21 -13.41 -15.40
CA LEU A 30 -14.00 -13.60 -16.62
C LEU A 30 -14.30 -12.26 -17.29
N LEU A 31 -14.74 -11.26 -16.52
CA LEU A 31 -14.99 -9.91 -17.03
C LEU A 31 -13.71 -9.29 -17.63
N TYR A 32 -12.58 -9.46 -16.96
CA TYR A 32 -11.29 -8.97 -17.42
C TYR A 32 -10.87 -9.66 -18.72
N ALA A 33 -10.93 -10.99 -18.78
CA ALA A 33 -10.60 -11.75 -19.98
C ALA A 33 -11.50 -11.36 -21.17
N ASP A 34 -12.80 -11.18 -20.95
CA ASP A 34 -13.74 -10.73 -21.97
C ASP A 34 -13.45 -9.29 -22.42
N GLY A 35 -13.12 -8.41 -21.47
CA GLY A 35 -12.75 -7.01 -21.73
C GLY A 35 -11.48 -6.88 -22.56
N VAL A 36 -10.44 -7.65 -22.23
CA VAL A 36 -9.19 -7.72 -23.01
C VAL A 36 -9.45 -8.28 -24.43
N ARG A 37 -10.32 -9.30 -24.58
CA ARG A 37 -10.69 -9.77 -25.92
C ARG A 37 -11.44 -8.70 -26.73
N ALA A 38 -12.36 -7.97 -26.11
CA ALA A 38 -13.05 -6.85 -26.76
C ALA A 38 -12.07 -5.71 -27.14
N TYR A 39 -11.08 -5.44 -26.29
CA TYR A 39 -10.02 -4.47 -26.55
C TYR A 39 -9.24 -4.81 -27.84
N PHE A 40 -8.75 -6.05 -27.96
CA PHE A 40 -8.03 -6.49 -29.18
C PHE A 40 -8.93 -6.59 -30.41
N ALA A 41 -10.24 -6.80 -30.23
CA ALA A 41 -11.24 -6.70 -31.30
C ALA A 41 -11.61 -5.24 -31.67
N GLN A 42 -11.02 -4.25 -31.01
CA GLN A 42 -11.30 -2.81 -31.18
C GLN A 42 -12.76 -2.41 -30.88
N ASP A 43 -13.48 -3.21 -30.10
CA ASP A 43 -14.81 -2.89 -29.59
C ASP A 43 -14.66 -2.04 -28.32
N TRP A 44 -14.30 -0.76 -28.51
CA TRP A 44 -13.99 0.16 -27.41
C TRP A 44 -15.13 0.34 -26.39
N PRO A 45 -16.41 0.49 -26.80
CA PRO A 45 -17.52 0.56 -25.84
C PRO A 45 -17.56 -0.67 -24.94
N ARG A 46 -17.53 -1.87 -25.53
CA ARG A 46 -17.60 -3.13 -24.77
C ARG A 46 -16.36 -3.37 -23.92
N ALA A 47 -15.17 -3.08 -24.44
CA ALA A 47 -13.93 -3.18 -23.70
C ALA A 47 -13.96 -2.30 -22.45
N SER A 48 -14.34 -1.02 -22.59
CA SER A 48 -14.43 -0.09 -21.47
C SER A 48 -15.43 -0.55 -20.41
N GLU A 49 -16.62 -1.02 -20.83
CA GLU A 49 -17.64 -1.50 -19.90
C GLU A 49 -17.15 -2.73 -19.11
N LEU A 50 -16.60 -3.73 -19.79
CA LEU A 50 -16.17 -4.98 -19.16
C LEU A 50 -14.99 -4.79 -18.22
N LEU A 51 -14.01 -3.96 -18.59
CA LEU A 51 -12.84 -3.65 -17.76
C LEU A 51 -13.22 -2.81 -16.53
N GLN A 52 -14.14 -1.85 -16.66
CA GLN A 52 -14.65 -1.14 -15.49
C GLN A 52 -15.42 -2.07 -14.54
N ARG A 53 -16.21 -2.99 -15.11
CA ARG A 53 -16.95 -3.99 -14.32
C ARG A 53 -16.01 -4.98 -13.65
N SER A 54 -14.89 -5.36 -14.28
CA SER A 54 -13.90 -6.24 -13.65
C SER A 54 -13.24 -5.57 -12.45
N LEU A 55 -12.82 -4.31 -12.57
CA LEU A 55 -12.30 -3.51 -11.44
C LEU A 55 -13.32 -3.38 -10.30
N HIS A 56 -14.58 -3.08 -10.64
CA HIS A 56 -15.65 -2.99 -9.64
C HIS A 56 -15.87 -4.33 -8.92
N SER A 57 -15.93 -5.43 -9.67
CA SER A 57 -16.08 -6.77 -9.10
C SER A 57 -14.89 -7.16 -8.22
N TYR A 58 -13.67 -6.83 -8.63
CA TYR A 58 -12.46 -7.10 -7.86
C TYR A 58 -12.49 -6.37 -6.52
N SER A 59 -12.84 -5.07 -6.53
CA SER A 59 -13.02 -4.26 -5.32
C SER A 59 -14.09 -4.85 -4.39
N GLN A 60 -15.25 -5.25 -4.94
CA GLN A 60 -16.31 -5.91 -4.17
C GLN A 60 -15.86 -7.23 -3.55
N LEU A 61 -15.08 -8.04 -4.28
CA LEU A 61 -14.53 -9.29 -3.79
C LEU A 61 -13.55 -9.05 -2.63
N GLN A 62 -12.62 -8.11 -2.78
CA GLN A 62 -11.66 -7.79 -1.74
C GLN A 62 -12.34 -7.25 -0.48
N GLU A 63 -13.34 -6.39 -0.63
CA GLU A 63 -14.16 -5.88 0.48
C GLU A 63 -14.96 -7.00 1.16
N ALA A 64 -15.59 -7.89 0.39
CA ALA A 64 -16.33 -9.03 0.92
C ALA A 64 -15.41 -9.95 1.73
N ARG A 65 -14.21 -10.27 1.22
CA ARG A 65 -13.19 -11.06 1.94
C ARG A 65 -12.83 -10.41 3.26
N ARG A 66 -12.41 -9.14 3.26
CA ARG A 66 -12.01 -8.42 4.48
C ARG A 66 -13.13 -8.39 5.53
N LYS A 67 -14.35 -8.03 5.13
CA LYS A 67 -15.52 -8.00 6.03
C LYS A 67 -15.87 -9.38 6.58
N CYS A 68 -15.89 -10.41 5.74
CA CYS A 68 -16.20 -11.76 6.20
C CYS A 68 -15.15 -12.30 7.16
N ARG A 69 -13.85 -12.09 6.89
CA ARG A 69 -12.80 -12.53 7.80
C ARG A 69 -12.88 -11.86 9.16
N SER A 70 -13.04 -10.54 9.19
CA SER A 70 -13.20 -9.80 10.46
C SER A 70 -14.48 -10.19 11.22
N GLY A 71 -15.58 -10.46 10.52
CA GLY A 71 -16.83 -10.94 11.11
C GLY A 71 -16.67 -12.33 11.72
N CYS A 72 -16.24 -13.31 10.90
CA CYS A 72 -16.10 -14.70 11.30
C CYS A 72 -15.03 -14.92 12.37
N GLN A 73 -13.98 -14.09 12.40
CA GLN A 73 -13.02 -14.13 13.49
C GLN A 73 -13.63 -13.77 14.85
N ARG A 74 -14.64 -12.89 14.89
CA ARG A 74 -15.34 -12.52 16.12
C ARG A 74 -16.41 -13.54 16.50
N GLU A 75 -17.14 -14.07 15.53
CA GLU A 75 -18.19 -15.08 15.75
C GLU A 75 -17.61 -16.44 16.16
N ALA A 76 -16.56 -16.90 15.48
CA ALA A 76 -15.84 -18.14 15.77
C ALA A 76 -14.47 -17.84 16.39
N CYS A 77 -14.47 -17.11 17.51
CA CYS A 77 -13.24 -16.79 18.24
C CYS A 77 -12.67 -18.03 18.95
N PHE A 78 -11.35 -18.20 18.90
CA PHE A 78 -10.66 -19.18 19.72
C PHE A 78 -10.67 -18.71 21.19
N GLY A 79 -11.53 -19.32 22.00
CA GLY A 79 -11.60 -19.09 23.45
C GLY A 79 -10.78 -20.11 24.24
N SER A 80 -10.76 -19.96 25.56
CA SER A 80 -10.19 -20.99 26.43
C SER A 80 -11.00 -22.29 26.30
N PRO A 81 -10.35 -23.44 26.04
CA PRO A 81 -11.04 -24.72 26.00
C PRO A 81 -11.72 -25.00 27.35
N SER A 82 -12.87 -25.69 27.30
CA SER A 82 -13.45 -26.25 28.52
C SER A 82 -12.43 -27.22 29.16
N PRO A 83 -12.20 -27.18 30.49
CA PRO A 83 -11.30 -28.14 31.15
C PRO A 83 -11.69 -29.61 30.94
N PHE A 84 -12.93 -29.85 30.51
CA PHE A 84 -13.52 -31.17 30.34
C PHE A 84 -13.50 -31.68 28.89
N GLU A 85 -13.07 -30.86 27.93
CA GLU A 85 -12.97 -31.24 26.53
C GLU A 85 -11.50 -31.38 26.09
N PRO A 86 -11.15 -32.39 25.26
CA PRO A 86 -9.84 -32.45 24.64
C PRO A 86 -9.58 -31.17 23.83
N TRP A 87 -8.48 -30.47 24.11
CA TRP A 87 -8.13 -29.19 23.48
C TRP A 87 -8.12 -29.27 21.95
N GLU A 88 -7.71 -30.41 21.39
CA GLU A 88 -7.64 -30.66 19.95
C GLU A 88 -9.02 -30.66 19.31
N THR A 89 -10.00 -31.33 19.92
CA THR A 89 -11.39 -31.34 19.47
C THR A 89 -11.99 -29.94 19.54
N SER A 90 -11.79 -29.21 20.65
CA SER A 90 -12.27 -27.83 20.78
C SER A 90 -11.60 -26.90 19.76
N PHE A 91 -10.32 -27.10 19.44
CA PHE A 91 -9.62 -26.31 18.42
C PHE A 91 -10.19 -26.56 17.02
N PHE A 92 -10.30 -27.83 16.60
CA PHE A 92 -10.79 -28.15 15.27
C PHE A 92 -12.29 -27.85 15.08
N ASP A 93 -13.10 -27.95 16.14
CA ASP A 93 -14.50 -27.46 16.11
C ASP A 93 -14.57 -25.98 15.73
N ARG A 94 -13.72 -25.14 16.32
CA ARG A 94 -13.64 -23.71 15.97
C ARG A 94 -13.12 -23.48 14.56
N VAL A 95 -12.17 -24.29 14.09
CA VAL A 95 -11.69 -24.23 12.70
C VAL A 95 -12.83 -24.52 11.72
N LEU A 96 -13.62 -25.56 11.98
CA LEU A 96 -14.77 -25.94 11.15
C LEU A 96 -15.85 -24.86 11.14
N GLN A 97 -16.23 -24.33 12.30
CA GLN A 97 -17.19 -23.22 12.41
C GLN A 97 -16.72 -21.97 11.66
N ARG A 98 -15.43 -21.64 11.74
CA ARG A 98 -14.87 -20.50 11.01
C ARG A 98 -14.89 -20.73 9.50
N ALA A 99 -14.62 -21.94 9.04
CA ALA A 99 -14.69 -22.29 7.62
C ALA A 99 -16.12 -22.16 7.08
N GLU A 100 -17.11 -22.70 7.80
CA GLU A 100 -18.54 -22.57 7.47
C GLU A 100 -18.97 -21.09 7.42
N CYS A 101 -18.64 -20.30 8.45
CA CYS A 101 -18.95 -18.88 8.49
C CYS A 101 -18.39 -18.13 7.27
N LEU A 102 -17.14 -18.41 6.88
CA LEU A 102 -16.50 -17.76 5.74
C LEU A 102 -17.20 -18.13 4.42
N GLU A 103 -17.54 -19.41 4.24
CA GLU A 103 -18.25 -19.87 3.05
C GLU A 103 -19.62 -19.21 2.93
N GLU A 104 -20.41 -19.21 4.01
CA GLU A 104 -21.72 -18.59 4.02
C GLU A 104 -21.67 -17.07 3.84
N CYS A 105 -20.74 -16.39 4.52
CA CYS A 105 -20.63 -14.95 4.47
C CYS A 105 -20.25 -14.48 3.06
N LEU A 106 -19.27 -15.15 2.44
CA LEU A 106 -18.88 -14.85 1.06
C LEU A 106 -20.00 -15.22 0.08
N GLY A 107 -20.65 -16.37 0.28
CA GLY A 107 -21.78 -16.80 -0.54
C GLY A 107 -22.92 -15.78 -0.55
N ARG A 108 -23.29 -15.26 0.63
CA ARG A 108 -24.30 -14.22 0.80
C ARG A 108 -23.90 -12.89 0.16
N ARG A 109 -22.66 -12.43 0.36
CA ARG A 109 -22.20 -11.13 -0.16
C ARG A 109 -21.98 -11.11 -1.67
N LEU A 110 -21.56 -12.24 -2.24
CA LEU A 110 -21.22 -12.35 -3.66
C LEU A 110 -22.38 -12.94 -4.49
N GLY A 111 -23.39 -13.53 -3.84
CA GLY A 111 -24.54 -14.14 -4.52
C GLY A 111 -24.22 -15.45 -5.23
N GLY A 112 -23.25 -16.23 -4.74
CA GLY A 112 -22.85 -17.51 -5.33
C GLY A 112 -21.67 -18.16 -4.63
N GLN A 113 -21.30 -19.39 -5.03
CA GLN A 113 -20.20 -20.14 -4.41
C GLN A 113 -18.86 -19.34 -4.45
N PRO A 114 -18.16 -19.19 -3.32
CA PRO A 114 -16.91 -18.43 -3.25
C PRO A 114 -15.79 -18.94 -4.18
N SER A 115 -15.81 -20.24 -4.51
CA SER A 115 -14.87 -20.88 -5.44
C SER A 115 -14.88 -20.27 -6.84
N ARG A 116 -16.02 -19.69 -7.27
CA ARG A 116 -16.17 -19.05 -8.59
C ARG A 116 -15.34 -17.78 -8.77
N TYR A 117 -14.82 -17.23 -7.68
CA TYR A 117 -14.03 -15.99 -7.66
C TYR A 117 -12.54 -16.27 -7.40
N ARG A 118 -12.09 -17.51 -7.61
CA ARG A 118 -10.67 -17.88 -7.62
C ARG A 118 -10.10 -17.57 -8.99
N ALA A 119 -9.14 -16.66 -9.05
CA ALA A 119 -8.40 -16.32 -10.26
C ALA A 119 -6.97 -16.87 -10.18
N SER A 120 -6.34 -17.05 -11.34
CA SER A 120 -4.93 -17.43 -11.41
C SER A 120 -4.02 -16.34 -10.82
N ARG A 121 -2.81 -16.73 -10.41
CA ARG A 121 -1.81 -15.78 -9.90
C ARG A 121 -1.48 -14.67 -10.90
N VAL A 122 -1.42 -15.01 -12.19
CA VAL A 122 -1.19 -14.05 -13.28
C VAL A 122 -2.26 -12.96 -13.29
N ILE A 123 -3.54 -13.35 -13.22
CA ILE A 123 -4.63 -12.37 -13.21
C ILE A 123 -4.63 -11.55 -11.90
N GLN A 124 -4.26 -12.13 -10.76
CA GLN A 124 -4.11 -11.36 -9.53
C GLN A 124 -3.01 -10.30 -9.66
N GLN A 125 -1.85 -10.69 -10.23
CA GLN A 125 -0.74 -9.79 -10.51
C GLN A 125 -1.14 -8.65 -11.45
N ASP A 126 -1.88 -8.93 -12.53
CA ASP A 126 -2.39 -7.88 -13.44
C ASP A 126 -3.18 -6.80 -12.67
N PHE A 127 -3.98 -7.19 -11.68
CA PHE A 127 -4.75 -6.23 -10.88
C PHE A 127 -3.88 -5.49 -9.86
N ASP A 128 -2.93 -6.17 -9.24
CA ASP A 128 -1.98 -5.55 -8.31
C ASP A 128 -1.06 -4.54 -9.04
N GLU A 129 -0.71 -4.83 -10.29
CA GLU A 129 0.05 -3.97 -11.20
C GLU A 129 -0.84 -2.95 -11.94
N ARG A 130 -2.15 -2.93 -11.68
CA ARG A 130 -3.12 -1.99 -12.26
C ARG A 130 -3.24 -2.07 -13.79
N GLU A 131 -2.92 -3.21 -14.39
CA GLU A 131 -2.98 -3.46 -15.83
C GLU A 131 -4.36 -3.18 -16.49
N PRO A 132 -5.52 -3.42 -15.83
CA PRO A 132 -6.82 -3.02 -16.41
C PRO A 132 -6.88 -1.54 -16.82
N TYR A 133 -6.17 -0.65 -16.13
CA TYR A 133 -6.12 0.78 -16.47
C TYR A 133 -5.28 1.07 -17.72
N ASN A 134 -4.27 0.24 -18.02
CA ASN A 134 -3.50 0.31 -19.26
C ASN A 134 -4.38 0.07 -20.50
N TYR A 135 -5.32 -0.88 -20.41
CA TYR A 135 -6.31 -1.09 -21.46
C TYR A 135 -7.39 0.01 -21.49
N LEU A 136 -7.88 0.43 -20.31
CA LEU A 136 -8.93 1.44 -20.19
C LEU A 136 -8.52 2.79 -20.76
N GLN A 137 -7.26 3.21 -20.57
CA GLN A 137 -6.81 4.53 -21.06
C GLN A 137 -6.97 4.64 -22.58
N ILE A 138 -6.57 3.60 -23.33
CA ILE A 138 -6.72 3.57 -24.79
C ILE A 138 -8.19 3.46 -25.18
N ALA A 139 -8.98 2.61 -24.51
CA ALA A 139 -10.40 2.47 -24.81
C ALA A 139 -11.14 3.82 -24.64
N PHE A 140 -10.90 4.54 -23.54
CA PHE A 140 -11.48 5.86 -23.31
C PHE A 140 -10.97 6.91 -24.30
N PHE A 141 -9.69 6.88 -24.65
CA PHE A 141 -9.12 7.76 -25.67
C PHE A 141 -9.84 7.59 -27.01
N LYS A 142 -10.06 6.34 -27.44
CA LYS A 142 -10.79 6.01 -28.69
C LYS A 142 -12.26 6.42 -28.63
N LEU A 143 -12.86 6.42 -27.45
CA LEU A 143 -14.22 6.92 -27.19
C LEU A 143 -14.31 8.44 -27.02
N LYS A 144 -13.20 9.17 -27.16
CA LYS A 144 -13.11 10.63 -26.94
C LYS A 144 -13.46 11.06 -25.50
N LYS A 145 -13.26 10.17 -24.54
CA LYS A 145 -13.42 10.40 -23.09
C LYS A 145 -12.07 10.74 -22.48
N LEU A 146 -11.60 11.97 -22.71
CA LEU A 146 -10.22 12.36 -22.39
C LEU A 146 -9.94 12.36 -20.88
N GLU A 147 -10.86 12.83 -20.05
CA GLU A 147 -10.64 12.87 -18.59
C GLU A 147 -10.48 11.46 -17.99
N GLU A 148 -11.30 10.50 -18.44
CA GLU A 148 -11.23 9.09 -18.03
C GLU A 148 -9.98 8.39 -18.60
N ALA A 149 -9.57 8.73 -19.82
CA ALA A 149 -8.34 8.22 -20.41
C ALA A 149 -7.12 8.64 -19.60
N VAL A 150 -7.01 9.93 -19.27
CA VAL A 150 -5.90 10.52 -18.52
C VAL A 150 -5.84 9.96 -17.10
N SER A 151 -6.97 9.88 -16.41
CA SER A 151 -7.00 9.31 -15.05
C SER A 151 -6.67 7.82 -15.02
N SER A 152 -7.07 7.05 -16.05
CA SER A 152 -6.66 5.64 -16.19
C SER A 152 -5.16 5.52 -16.46
N ALA A 153 -4.63 6.31 -17.40
CA ALA A 153 -3.20 6.34 -17.71
C ALA A 153 -2.36 6.71 -16.47
N HIS A 154 -2.77 7.74 -15.74
CA HIS A 154 -2.12 8.18 -14.51
C HIS A 154 -2.16 7.08 -13.42
N THR A 155 -3.30 6.43 -13.23
CA THR A 155 -3.47 5.34 -12.25
C THR A 155 -2.51 4.17 -12.52
N PHE A 156 -2.36 3.77 -13.80
CA PHE A 156 -1.39 2.75 -14.21
C PHE A 156 0.05 3.24 -14.04
N PHE A 157 0.34 4.47 -14.48
CA PHE A 157 1.68 5.06 -14.44
C PHE A 157 2.24 5.16 -13.02
N ILE A 158 1.40 5.51 -12.03
CA ILE A 158 1.79 5.59 -10.63
C ILE A 158 2.29 4.24 -10.11
N ALA A 159 1.70 3.12 -10.53
CA ALA A 159 2.18 1.78 -10.18
C ALA A 159 3.35 1.30 -11.04
N ASN A 160 3.47 1.81 -12.28
CA ASN A 160 4.43 1.33 -13.28
C ASN A 160 5.26 2.48 -13.90
N PRO A 161 6.05 3.24 -13.11
CA PRO A 161 6.75 4.43 -13.60
C PRO A 161 7.82 4.12 -14.65
N GLN A 162 8.31 2.88 -14.70
CA GLN A 162 9.33 2.44 -15.66
C GLN A 162 8.75 2.00 -17.00
N HIS A 163 7.41 1.94 -17.14
CA HIS A 163 6.76 1.53 -18.38
C HIS A 163 6.95 2.60 -19.48
N LEU A 164 7.82 2.31 -20.44
CA LEU A 164 8.27 3.24 -21.49
C LEU A 164 7.11 3.88 -22.25
N GLN A 165 6.20 3.06 -22.80
CA GLN A 165 5.06 3.56 -23.58
C GLN A 165 4.15 4.45 -22.74
N MET A 166 4.00 4.17 -21.44
CA MET A 166 3.12 4.97 -20.59
C MET A 166 3.74 6.33 -20.29
N ARG A 167 5.06 6.42 -20.11
CA ARG A 167 5.76 7.70 -19.95
C ARG A 167 5.50 8.64 -21.14
N GLU A 168 5.65 8.13 -22.35
CA GLU A 168 5.37 8.89 -23.57
C GLU A 168 3.91 9.32 -23.67
N ASP A 169 2.98 8.42 -23.32
CA ASP A 169 1.55 8.72 -23.30
C ASP A 169 1.22 9.83 -22.28
N MET A 170 1.84 9.83 -21.10
CA MET A 170 1.67 10.87 -20.08
C MET A 170 2.14 12.24 -20.57
N GLU A 171 3.32 12.34 -21.18
CA GLU A 171 3.84 13.58 -21.76
C GLU A 171 2.98 14.10 -22.91
N LYS A 172 2.39 13.18 -23.68
CA LYS A 172 1.44 13.52 -24.73
C LYS A 172 0.16 14.09 -24.13
N TYR A 173 -0.43 13.43 -23.14
CA TYR A 173 -1.65 13.90 -22.47
C TYR A 173 -1.48 15.29 -21.86
N GLN A 174 -0.33 15.59 -21.27
CA GLN A 174 -0.03 16.91 -20.70
C GLN A 174 -0.06 18.05 -21.75
N ARG A 175 0.30 17.75 -23.00
CA ARG A 175 0.34 18.73 -24.11
C ARG A 175 -0.97 18.83 -24.89
N MET A 176 -1.95 17.97 -24.63
CA MET A 176 -3.19 17.93 -25.38
C MET A 176 -4.17 19.03 -24.93
N ALA A 177 -4.67 19.80 -25.89
CA ALA A 177 -5.74 20.76 -25.64
C ALA A 177 -7.01 20.06 -25.13
N GLY A 178 -7.59 20.58 -24.06
CA GLY A 178 -8.80 20.03 -23.43
C GLY A 178 -8.53 19.04 -22.31
N VAL A 179 -7.28 18.66 -22.04
CA VAL A 179 -6.90 17.93 -20.83
C VAL A 179 -6.71 18.92 -19.67
N LYS A 180 -7.30 18.63 -18.52
CA LYS A 180 -7.19 19.46 -17.32
C LYS A 180 -6.19 18.83 -16.35
N SER A 181 -5.52 19.66 -15.55
CA SER A 181 -4.60 19.18 -14.50
C SER A 181 -5.30 18.25 -13.50
N GLU A 182 -6.56 18.51 -13.17
CA GLU A 182 -7.40 17.67 -12.29
C GLU A 182 -7.68 16.25 -12.83
N SER A 183 -7.46 16.00 -14.11
CA SER A 183 -7.60 14.66 -14.70
C SER A 183 -6.42 13.73 -14.34
N PHE A 184 -5.28 14.29 -13.93
CA PHE A 184 -4.10 13.54 -13.48
C PHE A 184 -4.26 13.13 -12.01
N ARG A 185 -5.11 12.13 -11.77
CA ARG A 185 -5.39 11.61 -10.44
C ARG A 185 -5.26 10.10 -10.41
N ASP A 186 -4.72 9.58 -9.31
CA ASP A 186 -4.69 8.15 -9.04
C ASP A 186 -6.07 7.70 -8.53
N LEU A 187 -6.76 6.87 -9.30
CA LEU A 187 -8.06 6.31 -8.95
C LEU A 187 -7.97 5.25 -7.85
N GLU A 188 -6.76 4.76 -7.57
CA GLU A 188 -6.46 3.81 -6.50
C GLU A 188 -5.49 4.38 -5.46
N ALA A 189 -5.53 5.70 -5.27
CA ALA A 189 -4.73 6.38 -4.27
C ALA A 189 -4.93 5.76 -2.88
N GLN A 190 -3.82 5.35 -2.26
CA GLN A 190 -3.85 4.71 -0.95
C GLN A 190 -3.93 5.78 0.16
N PRO A 191 -4.95 5.76 1.04
CA PRO A 191 -5.19 6.85 2.00
C PRO A 191 -4.01 7.15 2.93
N HIS A 192 -3.31 6.10 3.38
CA HIS A 192 -2.15 6.26 4.27
C HIS A 192 -0.99 6.97 3.57
N TRP A 193 -0.72 6.70 2.30
CA TRP A 193 0.31 7.41 1.53
C TRP A 193 -0.07 8.87 1.27
N VAL A 194 -1.33 9.13 0.91
CA VAL A 194 -1.81 10.51 0.71
C VAL A 194 -1.61 11.34 1.99
N ALA A 195 -1.95 10.76 3.15
CA ALA A 195 -1.75 11.41 4.44
C ALA A 195 -0.26 11.52 4.81
N TYR A 196 0.55 10.49 4.54
CA TYR A 196 1.98 10.49 4.83
C TYR A 196 2.70 11.60 4.06
N GLU A 197 2.45 11.72 2.76
CA GLU A 197 3.07 12.74 1.92
C GLU A 197 2.67 14.15 2.34
N ALA A 198 1.39 14.36 2.67
CA ALA A 198 0.94 15.62 3.24
C ALA A 198 1.62 15.92 4.59
N GLY A 199 1.79 14.90 5.44
CA GLY A 199 2.50 15.03 6.72
C GLY A 199 3.96 15.41 6.54
N MET A 200 4.67 14.73 5.63
CA MET A 200 6.06 15.02 5.30
C MET A 200 6.23 16.40 4.63
N TYR A 201 5.27 16.83 3.81
CA TYR A 201 5.25 18.18 3.25
C TYR A 201 5.19 19.24 4.33
N HIS A 202 4.23 19.15 5.26
CA HIS A 202 4.13 20.09 6.38
C HIS A 202 5.35 20.00 7.32
N TYR A 203 5.89 18.79 7.52
CA TYR A 203 7.09 18.59 8.32
C TYR A 203 8.29 19.35 7.73
N GLY A 204 8.49 19.29 6.41
CA GLY A 204 9.54 20.04 5.71
C GLY A 204 9.35 21.56 5.70
N MET A 205 8.12 22.03 5.96
CA MET A 205 7.78 23.45 6.07
C MET A 205 7.79 23.96 7.51
N ASP A 206 8.29 23.18 8.48
CA ASP A 206 8.26 23.46 9.92
C ASP A 206 6.85 23.67 10.51
N ASP A 207 5.79 23.29 9.78
CA ASP A 207 4.41 23.30 10.26
C ASP A 207 4.12 22.00 11.02
N TYR A 208 4.74 21.89 12.19
CA TYR A 208 4.69 20.67 13.00
C TYR A 208 3.30 20.32 13.51
N GLN A 209 2.40 21.31 13.63
CA GLN A 209 1.01 21.07 14.03
C GLN A 209 0.26 20.31 12.93
N GLN A 210 0.34 20.77 11.68
CA GLN A 210 -0.29 20.07 10.56
C GLN A 210 0.44 18.78 10.20
N ALA A 211 1.77 18.75 10.33
CA ALA A 211 2.56 17.53 10.15
C ALA A 211 2.12 16.42 11.10
N ALA A 212 2.00 16.72 12.40
CA ALA A 212 1.53 15.75 13.39
C ALA A 212 0.13 15.24 13.05
N ALA A 213 -0.81 16.13 12.71
CA ALA A 213 -2.17 15.74 12.34
C ALA A 213 -2.21 14.77 11.16
N LYS A 214 -1.41 15.04 10.11
CA LYS A 214 -1.36 14.21 8.90
C LYS A 214 -0.58 12.91 9.10
N LEU A 215 0.46 12.90 9.92
CA LEU A 215 1.19 11.69 10.28
C LEU A 215 0.34 10.75 11.17
N GLU A 216 -0.49 11.28 12.07
CA GLU A 216 -1.47 10.46 12.82
C GLU A 216 -2.52 9.85 11.89
N GLU A 217 -3.01 10.63 10.92
CA GLU A 217 -3.94 10.15 9.89
C GLU A 217 -3.30 9.03 9.06
N SER A 218 -2.05 9.21 8.62
CA SER A 218 -1.24 8.21 7.92
C SER A 218 -1.09 6.93 8.72
N LEU A 219 -0.69 7.04 10.00
CA LEU A 219 -0.49 5.88 10.86
C LEU A 219 -1.81 5.11 11.07
N ARG A 220 -2.92 5.81 11.30
CA ARG A 220 -4.25 5.20 11.47
C ARG A 220 -4.68 4.45 10.21
N GLU A 221 -4.58 5.09 9.05
CA GLU A 221 -4.93 4.46 7.76
C GLU A 221 -3.96 3.33 7.40
N GLY A 222 -2.69 3.44 7.76
CA GLY A 222 -1.65 2.44 7.49
C GLY A 222 -1.88 1.17 8.32
N LEU A 223 -2.23 1.32 9.61
CA LEU A 223 -2.61 0.18 10.45
C LEU A 223 -3.91 -0.47 9.98
N LEU A 224 -4.87 0.30 9.47
CA LEU A 224 -6.07 -0.26 8.85
C LEU A 224 -5.74 -1.03 7.56
N ALA A 225 -4.88 -0.48 6.69
CA ALA A 225 -4.39 -1.15 5.49
C ALA A 225 -3.66 -2.45 5.83
N LEU A 226 -2.87 -2.45 6.92
CA LEU A 226 -2.18 -3.64 7.42
C LEU A 226 -3.16 -4.75 7.82
N GLU A 227 -4.18 -4.44 8.62
CA GLU A 227 -5.19 -5.44 9.00
C GLU A 227 -6.00 -5.92 7.79
N ASN A 228 -6.28 -5.02 6.83
CA ASN A 228 -6.93 -5.36 5.58
C ASN A 228 -6.10 -6.35 4.74
N CYS A 229 -4.79 -6.12 4.58
CA CYS A 229 -3.88 -7.05 3.91
C CYS A 229 -3.82 -8.40 4.63
N ARG A 230 -3.65 -8.38 5.96
CA ARG A 230 -3.60 -9.61 6.76
C ARG A 230 -4.90 -10.43 6.66
N ALA A 231 -6.03 -9.75 6.56
CA ALA A 231 -7.33 -10.33 6.31
C ALA A 231 -7.50 -10.88 4.88
N LEU A 232 -6.49 -10.81 4.00
CA LEU A 232 -6.47 -11.45 2.68
C LEU A 232 -5.52 -12.67 2.60
N CYS A 233 -4.65 -12.88 3.58
CA CYS A 233 -3.67 -14.00 3.62
C CYS A 233 -4.17 -15.45 3.80
N GLU A 234 -5.31 -15.71 4.45
CA GLU A 234 -6.00 -17.02 4.55
C GLU A 234 -6.62 -17.48 3.21
N GLY A 235 -5.95 -17.22 2.08
CA GLY A 235 -6.37 -17.62 0.74
C GLY A 235 -6.08 -19.11 0.46
N PRO A 236 -6.37 -19.62 -0.74
CA PRO A 236 -5.95 -20.97 -1.14
C PRO A 236 -4.44 -21.18 -0.97
N ARG A 237 -4.01 -22.43 -0.78
CA ARG A 237 -2.59 -22.77 -0.80
C ARG A 237 -2.00 -22.34 -2.15
N GLU A 238 -0.85 -21.69 -2.10
CA GLU A 238 -0.07 -21.43 -3.31
C GLU A 238 0.73 -22.70 -3.55
N ASP A 239 0.31 -23.49 -4.53
CA ASP A 239 1.14 -24.60 -5.00
C ASP A 239 2.33 -23.95 -5.71
N GLU A 240 3.53 -24.04 -5.11
CA GLU A 240 4.75 -23.77 -5.84
C GLU A 240 4.81 -24.83 -6.95
N ASP A 241 4.52 -24.40 -8.18
CA ASP A 241 4.75 -25.17 -9.39
C ASP A 241 6.12 -25.87 -9.25
N ASN A 242 6.13 -27.21 -9.17
CA ASN A 242 7.30 -28.11 -9.12
C ASN A 242 7.72 -28.75 -7.78
N LYS A 243 6.87 -28.87 -6.76
CA LYS A 243 7.04 -29.98 -5.80
C LYS A 243 6.13 -31.12 -6.24
N GLU A 244 6.72 -32.16 -6.83
CA GLU A 244 6.07 -33.46 -7.09
C GLU A 244 5.09 -33.76 -5.96
N GLU A 245 3.87 -34.22 -6.29
CA GLU A 245 2.74 -34.52 -5.40
C GLU A 245 3.17 -35.39 -4.20
N THR A 246 3.87 -34.77 -3.25
CA THR A 246 4.27 -35.38 -2.01
C THR A 246 3.00 -35.36 -1.20
N GLN A 247 2.38 -36.53 -1.05
CA GLN A 247 1.20 -36.69 -0.22
C GLN A 247 1.58 -36.38 1.22
N LEU A 248 1.46 -35.11 1.60
CA LEU A 248 1.66 -34.65 2.95
C LEU A 248 0.61 -35.28 3.85
N GLY A 249 1.02 -35.72 5.04
CA GLY A 249 0.09 -36.11 6.10
C GLY A 249 -0.79 -34.94 6.53
N LEU A 250 -1.79 -35.22 7.37
CA LEU A 250 -2.73 -34.21 7.88
C LEU A 250 -2.00 -33.02 8.52
N TYR A 251 -1.08 -33.28 9.46
CA TYR A 251 -0.39 -32.24 10.20
C TYR A 251 0.66 -31.50 9.38
N GLU A 252 1.30 -32.17 8.43
CA GLU A 252 2.22 -31.54 7.48
C GLU A 252 1.46 -30.57 6.58
N SER A 253 0.26 -30.94 6.12
CA SER A 253 -0.61 -30.08 5.32
C SER A 253 -1.09 -28.85 6.11
N ILE A 254 -1.52 -29.06 7.37
CA ILE A 254 -1.92 -27.96 8.26
C ILE A 254 -0.74 -27.03 8.52
N ALA A 255 0.44 -27.56 8.86
CA ALA A 255 1.63 -26.78 9.16
C ALA A 255 2.08 -25.97 7.94
N ALA A 256 2.21 -26.60 6.77
CA ALA A 256 2.64 -25.93 5.55
C ALA A 256 1.69 -24.77 5.18
N HIS A 257 0.38 -25.01 5.20
CA HIS A 257 -0.58 -23.97 4.87
C HIS A 257 -0.61 -22.84 5.92
N TYR A 258 -0.58 -23.18 7.22
CA TYR A 258 -0.58 -22.18 8.27
C TYR A 258 0.70 -21.31 8.23
N VAL A 259 1.85 -21.91 7.96
CA VAL A 259 3.12 -21.17 7.77
C VAL A 259 3.03 -20.23 6.57
N GLN A 260 2.44 -20.65 5.44
CA GLN A 260 2.19 -19.76 4.30
C GLN A 260 1.34 -18.54 4.71
N VAL A 261 0.24 -18.76 5.45
CA VAL A 261 -0.61 -17.67 5.95
C VAL A 261 0.17 -16.73 6.87
N LEU A 262 1.01 -17.26 7.77
CA LEU A 262 1.84 -16.44 8.64
C LEU A 262 2.88 -15.62 7.87
N LYS A 263 3.55 -16.20 6.88
CA LYS A 263 4.51 -15.49 6.02
C LYS A 263 3.84 -14.35 5.25
N CYS A 264 2.68 -14.59 4.63
CA CYS A 264 1.89 -13.54 3.98
C CYS A 264 1.54 -12.41 4.95
N ARG A 265 1.07 -12.76 6.16
CA ARG A 265 0.70 -11.77 7.18
C ARG A 265 1.87 -10.91 7.67
N GLN A 266 3.08 -11.48 7.67
CA GLN A 266 4.32 -10.75 7.97
C GLN A 266 4.72 -9.88 6.79
N GLN A 267 4.59 -10.37 5.57
CA GLN A 267 4.90 -9.62 4.34
C GLN A 267 4.07 -8.34 4.19
N CYS A 268 2.82 -8.32 4.67
CA CYS A 268 1.94 -7.15 4.64
C CYS A 268 2.57 -5.85 5.19
N VAL A 269 3.55 -5.92 6.10
CA VAL A 269 4.25 -4.71 6.59
C VAL A 269 5.07 -4.03 5.48
N LEU A 270 5.64 -4.80 4.56
CA LEU A 270 6.34 -4.27 3.39
C LEU A 270 5.34 -3.76 2.35
N ASP A 271 4.20 -4.43 2.19
CA ASP A 271 3.19 -4.06 1.20
C ASP A 271 2.60 -2.67 1.51
N ILE A 272 2.26 -2.40 2.79
CA ILE A 272 1.81 -1.06 3.19
C ILE A 272 2.92 -0.01 3.18
N ALA A 273 4.18 -0.44 3.33
CA ALA A 273 5.34 0.43 3.34
C ALA A 273 5.91 0.68 1.94
N THR A 274 5.39 0.03 0.89
CA THR A 274 5.86 0.23 -0.48
C THR A 274 4.90 1.16 -1.20
N LYS A 275 5.36 2.38 -1.46
CA LYS A 275 4.61 3.33 -2.30
C LYS A 275 4.44 2.72 -3.70
N PRO A 276 3.24 2.79 -4.31
CA PRO A 276 3.04 2.39 -5.69
C PRO A 276 4.14 2.96 -6.61
N GLY A 277 4.68 2.10 -7.48
CA GLY A 277 5.76 2.45 -8.41
C GLY A 277 7.18 2.41 -7.82
N ARG A 278 7.35 2.29 -6.51
CA ARG A 278 8.66 2.04 -5.89
C ARG A 278 8.94 0.55 -5.78
N VAL A 279 10.20 0.17 -6.02
CA VAL A 279 10.67 -1.23 -5.89
C VAL A 279 10.95 -1.59 -4.42
N SER A 280 11.25 -0.60 -3.60
CA SER A 280 11.61 -0.76 -2.19
C SER A 280 10.56 -0.16 -1.27
N SER A 281 10.23 -0.88 -0.21
CA SER A 281 9.49 -0.36 0.93
C SER A 281 10.28 0.72 1.67
N THR A 282 9.58 1.71 2.21
CA THR A 282 10.13 2.58 3.26
C THR A 282 10.50 1.74 4.47
N GLU A 283 11.77 1.77 4.84
CA GLU A 283 12.28 1.05 6.00
C GLU A 283 11.60 1.55 7.28
N ASP A 284 11.26 0.63 8.17
CA ASP A 284 10.63 0.93 9.45
C ASP A 284 9.45 1.90 9.34
N PHE A 285 8.58 1.71 8.34
CA PHE A 285 7.44 2.59 8.13
C PHE A 285 6.64 2.84 9.43
N ILE A 286 6.27 1.79 10.18
CA ILE A 286 5.54 1.98 11.45
C ILE A 286 6.42 2.60 12.55
N PRO A 287 7.63 2.09 12.88
CA PRO A 287 8.48 2.72 13.89
C PRO A 287 8.84 4.18 13.59
N SER A 288 9.18 4.51 12.33
CA SER A 288 9.57 5.86 11.92
C SER A 288 8.44 6.88 12.07
N HIS A 289 7.16 6.47 11.96
CA HIS A 289 6.04 7.36 12.31
C HIS A 289 6.13 7.83 13.76
N PHE A 290 6.53 6.97 14.69
CA PHE A 290 6.62 7.35 16.10
C PHE A 290 7.79 8.29 16.39
N ASP A 291 8.91 8.15 15.68
CA ASP A 291 10.01 9.13 15.78
C ASP A 291 9.60 10.49 15.20
N LEU A 292 8.98 10.51 14.01
CA LEU A 292 8.46 11.74 13.39
C LEU A 292 7.39 12.42 14.26
N LEU A 293 6.42 11.66 14.78
CA LEU A 293 5.37 12.17 15.64
C LEU A 293 5.94 12.67 16.98
N GLN A 294 6.87 11.93 17.57
CA GLN A 294 7.54 12.36 18.80
C GLN A 294 8.18 13.73 18.60
N PHE A 295 8.94 13.92 17.52
CA PHE A 295 9.56 15.20 17.22
C PHE A 295 8.51 16.29 16.96
N ALA A 296 7.52 16.04 16.12
CA ALA A 296 6.49 17.03 15.79
C ALA A 296 5.72 17.50 17.03
N TYR A 297 5.30 16.59 17.91
CA TYR A 297 4.61 16.96 19.15
C TYR A 297 5.51 17.71 20.13
N ASP A 298 6.81 17.38 20.20
CA ASP A 298 7.76 18.13 21.01
C ASP A 298 7.89 19.58 20.55
N ARG A 299 7.98 19.81 19.22
CA ARG A 299 8.05 21.15 18.61
C ARG A 299 6.80 21.99 18.84
N VAL A 300 5.64 21.34 18.96
CA VAL A 300 4.35 22.00 19.28
C VAL A 300 4.17 22.19 20.81
N GLY A 301 5.08 21.65 21.63
CA GLY A 301 5.03 21.75 23.09
C GLY A 301 4.11 20.71 23.78
N ASN A 302 3.59 19.72 23.03
CA ASN A 302 2.77 18.65 23.59
C ASN A 302 3.63 17.50 24.12
N ARG A 303 4.31 17.76 25.25
CA ARG A 303 5.26 16.83 25.89
C ARG A 303 4.64 15.49 26.27
N THR A 304 3.36 15.47 26.66
CA THR A 304 2.63 14.24 27.01
C THR A 304 2.54 13.26 25.84
N VAL A 305 2.14 13.74 24.66
CA VAL A 305 2.00 12.88 23.48
C VAL A 305 3.37 12.56 22.89
N ALA A 306 4.31 13.51 22.91
CA ALA A 306 5.69 13.24 22.50
C ALA A 306 6.31 12.08 23.31
N ALA A 307 6.06 12.04 24.61
CA ALA A 307 6.55 10.97 25.48
C ALA A 307 5.85 9.62 25.21
N GLU A 308 4.54 9.62 24.94
CA GLU A 308 3.81 8.42 24.53
C GLU A 308 4.39 7.85 23.21
N CYS A 309 4.68 8.71 22.23
CA CYS A 309 5.33 8.32 20.97
C CYS A 309 6.73 7.75 21.21
N ALA A 310 7.55 8.38 22.05
CA ALA A 310 8.87 7.88 22.44
C ALA A 310 8.80 6.49 23.10
N ALA A 311 7.90 6.32 24.07
CA ALA A 311 7.66 5.04 24.73
C ALA A 311 7.17 3.96 23.74
N THR A 312 6.38 4.36 22.76
CA THR A 312 5.86 3.47 21.70
C THR A 312 6.96 3.04 20.73
N PHE A 313 7.84 3.96 20.32
CA PHE A 313 9.02 3.64 19.51
C PHE A 313 9.91 2.60 20.18
N LEU A 314 10.14 2.74 21.49
CA LEU A 314 10.98 1.83 22.29
C LEU A 314 10.40 0.41 22.42
N LEU A 315 9.14 0.16 22.03
CA LEU A 315 8.63 -1.22 21.89
C LEU A 315 9.36 -1.99 20.77
N PHE A 316 9.77 -1.28 19.71
CA PHE A 316 10.51 -1.83 18.57
C PHE A 316 12.00 -1.89 18.88
N TYR A 317 12.56 -0.77 19.33
CA TYR A 317 14.00 -0.61 19.59
C TYR A 317 14.27 -0.26 21.05
N PRO A 318 14.19 -1.24 21.98
CA PRO A 318 14.29 -0.98 23.43
C PRO A 318 15.66 -0.47 23.89
N SER A 319 16.69 -0.62 23.05
CA SER A 319 18.06 -0.19 23.31
C SER A 319 18.46 1.08 22.56
N ASP A 320 17.51 1.79 21.93
CA ASP A 320 17.82 3.05 21.25
C ASP A 320 18.18 4.15 22.25
N GLU A 321 19.46 4.51 22.31
CA GLU A 321 19.99 5.43 23.32
C GLU A 321 19.38 6.84 23.19
N LYS A 322 19.18 7.32 21.96
CA LYS A 322 18.65 8.67 21.70
C LYS A 322 17.21 8.79 22.19
N MET A 323 16.36 7.81 21.88
CA MET A 323 14.97 7.82 22.29
C MET A 323 14.82 7.57 23.80
N LEU A 324 15.70 6.75 24.39
CA LEU A 324 15.77 6.57 25.85
C LEU A 324 16.13 7.87 26.58
N GLU A 325 17.05 8.67 26.03
CA GLU A 325 17.40 9.97 26.58
C GLU A 325 16.23 10.96 26.51
N ARG A 326 15.61 11.11 25.33
CA ARG A 326 14.40 11.93 25.15
C ARG A 326 13.27 11.53 26.10
N LEU A 327 13.02 10.23 26.28
CA LEU A 327 11.98 9.76 27.19
C LEU A 327 12.29 10.14 28.65
N LYS A 328 13.56 10.11 29.08
CA LYS A 328 13.96 10.55 30.43
C LYS A 328 13.75 12.06 30.61
N GLU A 329 14.02 12.86 29.58
CA GLU A 329 13.75 14.31 29.61
C GLU A 329 12.25 14.56 29.81
N TYR A 330 11.40 13.89 29.03
CA TYR A 330 9.95 14.01 29.19
C TYR A 330 9.44 13.55 30.55
N GLN A 331 9.99 12.48 31.11
CA GLN A 331 9.66 12.04 32.47
C GLN A 331 10.08 13.06 33.53
N ALA A 332 11.21 13.75 33.33
CA ALA A 332 11.64 14.80 34.24
C ALA A 332 10.70 16.02 34.19
N ASP A 333 10.25 16.41 33.00
CA ASP A 333 9.36 17.55 32.79
C ASP A 333 7.93 17.30 33.30
N LEU A 334 7.40 16.09 33.05
CA LEU A 334 6.05 15.71 33.46
C LEU A 334 5.97 15.31 34.94
N GLY A 335 7.11 14.90 35.53
CA GLY A 335 7.23 14.41 36.89
C GLY A 335 7.46 12.90 36.93
N LYS A 336 8.48 12.47 37.69
CA LYS A 336 8.99 11.08 37.75
C LYS A 336 7.96 10.02 38.18
N GLU A 337 6.82 10.43 38.74
CA GLU A 337 5.75 9.52 39.19
C GLU A 337 4.73 9.18 38.09
N ILE A 338 4.75 9.91 36.96
CA ILE A 338 3.82 9.66 35.86
C ILE A 338 4.34 8.52 35.00
N ALA A 339 3.65 7.38 35.04
CA ALA A 339 3.90 6.29 34.09
C ALA A 339 3.53 6.76 32.68
N ILE A 340 4.47 6.63 31.74
CA ILE A 340 4.27 6.98 30.33
C ILE A 340 4.01 5.70 29.56
N PRO A 341 2.73 5.34 29.29
CA PRO A 341 2.42 4.12 28.57
C PRO A 341 2.79 4.27 27.09
N ALA A 342 3.22 3.17 26.48
CA ALA A 342 3.20 3.03 25.03
C ALA A 342 1.77 2.77 24.55
N ARG A 343 1.45 3.16 23.30
CA ARG A 343 0.13 2.93 22.70
C ARG A 343 -0.23 1.44 22.67
N GLU A 344 -1.40 1.10 23.21
CA GLU A 344 -1.77 -0.29 23.46
C GLU A 344 -1.99 -1.10 22.17
N ASN A 345 -2.55 -0.49 21.13
CA ASN A 345 -2.70 -1.12 19.82
C ASN A 345 -1.33 -1.54 19.23
N ILE A 346 -0.27 -0.76 19.47
CA ILE A 346 1.09 -1.07 19.01
C ILE A 346 1.73 -2.16 19.86
N ARG A 347 1.50 -2.15 21.18
CA ARG A 347 1.91 -3.24 22.06
C ARG A 347 1.37 -4.59 21.57
N HIS A 348 0.07 -4.64 21.26
CA HIS A 348 -0.56 -5.84 20.70
C HIS A 348 0.02 -6.23 19.34
N TYR A 349 0.27 -5.26 18.46
CA TYR A 349 0.90 -5.49 17.16
C TYR A 349 2.30 -6.14 17.30
N VAL A 350 3.18 -5.55 18.12
CA VAL A 350 4.54 -6.05 18.36
C VAL A 350 4.50 -7.44 18.97
N GLN A 351 3.66 -7.66 19.98
CA GLN A 351 3.51 -8.97 20.62
C GLN A 351 3.03 -10.03 19.63
N ARG A 352 1.98 -9.74 18.85
CA ARG A 352 1.44 -10.66 17.84
C ARG A 352 2.51 -11.00 16.80
N SER A 353 3.19 -10.00 16.25
CA SER A 353 4.23 -10.22 15.24
C SER A 353 5.37 -11.10 15.78
N ARG A 354 5.84 -10.85 17.01
CA ARG A 354 6.85 -11.71 17.67
C ARG A 354 6.39 -13.16 17.82
N MET A 355 5.12 -13.39 18.21
CA MET A 355 4.57 -14.74 18.34
C MET A 355 4.44 -15.46 16.99
N GLU A 356 3.98 -14.75 15.95
CA GLU A 356 3.88 -15.29 14.59
C GLU A 356 5.27 -15.67 14.05
N LYS A 357 6.27 -14.78 14.19
CA LYS A 357 7.65 -15.05 13.78
C LYS A 357 8.27 -16.24 14.52
N LYS A 358 7.95 -16.43 15.80
CA LYS A 358 8.39 -17.62 16.55
C LYS A 358 7.98 -18.91 15.85
N LEU A 359 6.74 -18.97 15.35
CA LEU A 359 6.21 -20.13 14.64
C LEU A 359 6.85 -20.29 13.25
N ILE A 360 7.06 -19.18 12.54
CA ILE A 360 7.73 -19.22 11.24
C ILE A 360 9.17 -19.71 11.39
N TYR A 361 9.92 -19.19 12.36
CA TYR A 361 11.31 -19.63 12.61
C TYR A 361 11.41 -21.08 13.06
N TYR A 362 10.43 -21.57 13.83
CA TYR A 362 10.33 -23.00 14.11
C TYR A 362 10.21 -23.81 12.81
N ALA A 363 9.35 -23.39 11.88
CA ALA A 363 9.21 -24.04 10.59
C ALA A 363 10.50 -23.95 9.74
N VAL A 364 11.21 -22.83 9.79
CA VAL A 364 12.52 -22.68 9.11
C VAL A 364 13.56 -23.66 9.66
N GLN A 365 13.57 -23.89 10.97
CA GLN A 365 14.54 -24.80 11.59
C GLN A 365 14.21 -26.28 11.39
N HIS A 366 12.92 -26.62 11.28
CA HIS A 366 12.46 -28.01 11.43
C HIS A 366 11.64 -28.56 10.26
N LEU A 367 11.13 -27.70 9.36
CA LEU A 367 10.19 -28.06 8.30
C LEU A 367 10.68 -27.63 6.90
N ASP A 368 11.99 -27.37 6.74
CA ASP A 368 12.62 -26.96 5.47
C ASP A 368 11.96 -25.73 4.81
N GLU A 369 11.54 -24.78 5.65
CA GLU A 369 10.91 -23.54 5.20
C GLU A 369 11.92 -22.41 5.04
N THR A 370 11.66 -21.49 4.11
CA THR A 370 12.44 -20.25 3.97
C THR A 370 11.65 -19.05 4.50
N PHE A 371 12.33 -18.13 5.17
CA PHE A 371 11.71 -16.89 5.63
C PHE A 371 12.69 -15.73 5.53
N LYS A 372 12.26 -14.67 4.86
CA LYS A 372 12.95 -13.39 4.82
C LYS A 372 12.20 -12.44 5.74
N ASP A 373 12.74 -12.22 6.94
CA ASP A 373 12.09 -11.35 7.91
C ASP A 373 11.96 -9.93 7.33
N PRO A 374 10.73 -9.38 7.22
CA PRO A 374 10.54 -8.03 6.73
C PRO A 374 11.03 -6.97 7.71
N ASP A 375 10.98 -7.21 9.02
CA ASP A 375 11.26 -6.18 10.03
C ASP A 375 12.72 -6.20 10.51
N LEU A 376 13.26 -5.01 10.76
CA LEU A 376 14.60 -4.83 11.31
C LEU A 376 14.64 -4.95 12.84
N TRP A 377 13.51 -4.73 13.50
CA TRP A 377 13.35 -4.71 14.96
C TRP A 377 13.10 -6.10 15.59
N THR A 378 13.14 -7.19 14.81
CA THR A 378 12.99 -8.54 15.37
C THR A 378 14.08 -8.82 16.39
N PRO A 379 13.73 -9.21 17.64
CA PRO A 379 14.71 -9.51 18.67
C PRO A 379 15.66 -10.62 18.23
N LYS A 380 16.97 -10.42 18.43
CA LYS A 380 18.02 -11.36 17.98
C LYS A 380 17.89 -12.74 18.64
N GLU A 381 17.27 -12.79 19.81
CA GLU A 381 17.00 -14.01 20.57
C GLU A 381 15.93 -14.89 19.90
N LEU A 382 15.06 -14.28 19.09
CA LEU A 382 14.02 -15.00 18.35
C LEU A 382 14.56 -15.64 17.06
N ILE A 383 15.65 -15.11 16.53
CA ILE A 383 16.24 -15.54 15.26
C ILE A 383 17.12 -16.78 15.50
N PRO A 384 16.86 -17.92 14.83
CA PRO A 384 17.69 -19.12 14.88
C PRO A 384 19.17 -18.84 14.61
N GLU A 385 20.08 -19.47 15.37
CA GLU A 385 21.54 -19.32 15.18
C GLU A 385 21.99 -19.61 13.74
N SER A 386 21.40 -20.64 13.12
CA SER A 386 21.67 -21.01 11.71
C SER A 386 21.34 -19.90 10.72
N MET A 387 20.45 -18.97 11.09
CA MET A 387 19.97 -17.88 10.23
C MET A 387 20.54 -16.52 10.60
N LYS A 388 21.20 -16.36 11.77
CA LYS A 388 21.70 -15.06 12.22
C LYS A 388 22.70 -14.43 11.26
N GLN A 389 23.59 -15.24 10.68
CA GLN A 389 24.59 -14.72 9.73
C GLN A 389 23.92 -14.24 8.44
N LYS A 390 23.04 -15.06 7.85
CA LYS A 390 22.27 -14.70 6.66
C LYS A 390 21.37 -13.47 6.90
N HIS A 391 20.76 -13.39 8.08
CA HIS A 391 19.94 -12.25 8.48
C HIS A 391 20.76 -10.96 8.57
N LYS A 392 21.96 -11.00 9.16
CA LYS A 392 22.87 -9.84 9.17
C LYS A 392 23.25 -9.40 7.76
N GLU A 393 23.62 -10.35 6.90
CA GLU A 393 23.95 -10.05 5.50
C GLU A 393 22.76 -9.45 4.74
N ASP A 394 21.55 -9.95 4.97
CA ASP A 394 20.33 -9.42 4.36
C ASP A 394 20.02 -8.01 4.88
N GLN A 395 20.26 -7.73 6.17
CA GLN A 395 20.15 -6.38 6.74
C GLN A 395 21.19 -5.42 6.16
N GLU A 396 22.45 -5.83 6.05
CA GLU A 396 23.52 -5.03 5.44
C GLU A 396 23.22 -4.74 3.96
N LYS A 397 22.74 -5.74 3.21
CA LYS A 397 22.31 -5.55 1.81
C LYS A 397 21.13 -4.60 1.70
N ARG A 398 20.19 -4.60 2.65
CA ARG A 398 19.07 -3.63 2.68
C ARG A 398 19.59 -2.23 2.94
N SER A 399 20.44 -2.04 3.95
CA SER A 399 21.06 -0.75 4.26
C SER A 399 21.88 -0.20 3.07
N LEU A 400 22.65 -1.04 2.39
CA LEU A 400 23.39 -0.67 1.17
C LEU A 400 22.47 -0.32 -0.01
N LYS A 401 21.34 -1.02 -0.15
CA LYS A 401 20.33 -0.68 -1.16
C LYS A 401 19.61 0.62 -0.83
N ALA A 402 19.26 0.85 0.43
CA ALA A 402 18.64 2.09 0.89
C ALA A 402 19.56 3.30 0.66
N SER A 403 20.86 3.17 0.94
CA SER A 403 21.83 4.24 0.67
C SER A 403 22.05 4.49 -0.83
N HIS A 404 22.11 3.43 -1.64
CA HIS A 404 22.21 3.55 -3.11
C HIS A 404 20.92 4.09 -3.76
N MET A 405 19.76 3.84 -3.14
CA MET A 405 18.47 4.41 -3.58
C MET A 405 18.27 5.85 -3.14
N GLN A 406 18.75 6.24 -1.94
CA GLN A 406 18.82 7.65 -1.54
C GLN A 406 19.75 8.46 -2.46
N GLN A 407 20.82 7.86 -2.98
CA GLN A 407 21.64 8.46 -4.02
C GLN A 407 20.88 8.59 -5.34
N ARG A 408 20.11 7.57 -5.76
CA ARG A 408 19.30 7.62 -7.00
C ARG A 408 18.12 8.58 -6.96
N ASP A 409 17.41 8.73 -5.83
CA ASP A 409 16.36 9.76 -5.65
C ASP A 409 16.96 11.19 -5.67
N GLN A 410 18.29 11.33 -5.52
CA GLN A 410 19.04 12.58 -5.69
C GLN A 410 19.78 12.67 -7.04
N SER A 411 19.82 11.58 -7.81
CA SER A 411 20.53 11.47 -9.09
C SER A 411 19.73 10.64 -10.09
N GLU A 412 18.59 11.16 -10.54
CA GLU A 412 18.13 10.80 -11.88
C GLU A 412 19.18 11.33 -12.87
N PRO A 413 19.65 10.51 -13.84
CA PRO A 413 20.49 11.05 -14.90
C PRO A 413 19.67 12.09 -15.64
N LEU A 414 20.16 13.32 -15.67
CA LEU A 414 19.57 14.40 -16.45
C LEU A 414 19.42 13.91 -17.90
N PRO A 415 18.30 14.17 -18.58
CA PRO A 415 18.04 13.68 -19.94
C PRO A 415 18.91 14.34 -21.02
N PHE A 416 20.00 15.01 -20.64
CA PHE A 416 20.89 15.74 -21.51
C PHE A 416 22.27 15.09 -21.48
N GLU A 417 22.69 14.51 -22.61
CA GLU A 417 24.09 14.17 -22.84
C GLU A 417 24.90 15.49 -22.81
N ASP A 418 25.93 15.56 -21.96
CA ASP A 418 26.87 16.69 -21.75
C ASP A 418 26.62 17.70 -20.60
N ILE A 419 25.54 17.59 -19.82
CA ILE A 419 25.36 18.42 -18.60
C ILE A 419 25.95 17.68 -17.39
N ALA A 420 26.85 18.34 -16.66
CA ALA A 420 27.50 17.78 -15.46
C ALA A 420 27.01 18.48 -14.20
N ILE A 421 26.75 17.74 -13.12
CA ILE A 421 26.50 18.35 -11.80
C ILE A 421 27.86 18.73 -11.21
N SER A 422 28.09 20.02 -10.99
CA SER A 422 29.34 20.53 -10.40
C SER A 422 29.27 20.62 -8.89
N MET A 423 28.08 20.83 -8.32
CA MET A 423 27.84 20.78 -6.88
C MET A 423 26.52 20.07 -6.56
N ASP A 424 26.57 19.14 -5.62
CA ASP A 424 25.41 18.41 -5.11
C ASP A 424 24.81 19.06 -3.85
N SER A 425 23.67 18.51 -3.40
CA SER A 425 22.94 18.98 -2.23
C SER A 425 23.78 18.92 -0.94
N HIS A 426 24.71 17.96 -0.84
CA HIS A 426 25.59 17.81 0.31
C HIS A 426 26.64 18.93 0.35
N GLN A 427 27.16 19.32 -0.81
CA GLN A 427 28.07 20.46 -0.95
C GLN A 427 27.36 21.83 -0.79
N LEU A 428 26.03 21.84 -0.83
CA LEU A 428 25.16 23.01 -0.62
C LEU A 428 24.39 22.96 0.72
N ASN A 429 24.97 22.35 1.75
CA ASN A 429 24.42 22.29 3.11
C ASN A 429 23.00 21.69 3.21
N GLY A 430 22.70 20.67 2.40
CA GLY A 430 21.44 19.93 2.46
C GLY A 430 20.22 20.72 1.96
N THR A 431 20.42 21.89 1.37
CA THR A 431 19.38 22.52 0.56
C THR A 431 19.17 21.62 -0.66
N GLN A 432 17.93 21.25 -1.00
CA GLN A 432 17.60 20.40 -2.16
C GLN A 432 17.87 21.14 -3.49
N ARG A 433 19.11 21.61 -3.66
CA ARG A 433 19.61 22.43 -4.76
C ARG A 433 20.79 21.69 -5.36
N VAL A 434 21.01 21.91 -6.65
CA VAL A 434 22.13 21.36 -7.42
C VAL A 434 22.64 22.45 -8.36
N VAL A 435 23.96 22.48 -8.59
CA VAL A 435 24.57 23.37 -9.59
C VAL A 435 24.93 22.54 -10.81
N PHE A 436 24.43 22.96 -11.97
CA PHE A 436 24.75 22.33 -13.25
C PHE A 436 25.84 23.13 -13.96
N ASP A 437 26.79 22.40 -14.55
CA ASP A 437 27.83 22.89 -15.42
C ASP A 437 27.54 22.44 -16.86
N ARG A 438 28.03 23.21 -17.84
CA ARG A 438 27.80 23.01 -19.29
C ARG A 438 26.34 23.13 -19.75
N VAL A 439 25.52 23.86 -18.99
CA VAL A 439 24.13 24.19 -19.40
C VAL A 439 24.10 25.09 -20.64
N LEU A 440 25.14 25.90 -20.84
CA LEU A 440 25.29 26.82 -21.98
C LEU A 440 26.66 26.63 -22.62
N THR A 441 26.74 26.74 -23.94
CA THR A 441 28.02 26.83 -24.66
C THR A 441 28.71 28.17 -24.38
N GLU A 442 30.03 28.24 -24.58
CA GLU A 442 30.79 29.48 -24.38
C GLU A 442 30.28 30.64 -25.26
N SER A 443 29.75 30.33 -26.45
CA SER A 443 29.09 31.30 -27.32
C SER A 443 27.77 31.82 -26.76
N GLU A 444 26.89 30.94 -26.26
CA GLU A 444 25.60 31.33 -25.70
C GLU A 444 25.76 32.12 -24.40
N CYS A 445 26.76 31.75 -23.59
CA CYS A 445 27.12 32.52 -22.40
C CYS A 445 27.62 33.93 -22.76
N LYS A 446 28.46 34.04 -23.80
CA LYS A 446 28.92 35.34 -24.32
C LYS A 446 27.80 36.18 -24.94
N ASP A 447 26.81 35.54 -25.56
CA ASP A 447 25.65 36.23 -26.14
C ASP A 447 24.68 36.72 -25.06
N ILE A 448 24.45 35.94 -23.99
CA ILE A 448 23.68 36.38 -22.81
C ILE A 448 24.42 37.52 -22.07
N LEU A 449 25.74 37.41 -21.90
CA LEU A 449 26.57 38.47 -21.33
C LEU A 449 26.56 39.74 -22.20
N ARG A 450 26.49 39.60 -23.53
CA ARG A 450 26.31 40.76 -24.42
C ARG A 450 24.93 41.38 -24.31
N LEU A 451 23.88 40.57 -24.18
CA LEU A 451 22.51 41.06 -24.01
C LEU A 451 22.32 41.79 -22.68
N SER A 452 22.96 41.34 -21.60
CA SER A 452 22.96 42.06 -20.32
C SER A 452 23.85 43.31 -20.30
N MET A 453 24.79 43.42 -21.24
CA MET A 453 25.65 44.60 -21.43
C MET A 453 25.11 45.60 -22.48
N LEU A 454 24.01 45.29 -23.16
CA LEU A 454 23.35 46.18 -24.13
C LEU A 454 22.29 47.09 -23.51
N GLU A 455 22.07 47.02 -22.20
CA GLU A 455 21.36 48.07 -21.45
C GLU A 455 22.36 49.12 -20.98
N GLU A 456 22.49 50.22 -21.74
CA GLU A 456 23.07 51.47 -21.24
C GLU A 456 22.03 52.27 -20.40
N PRO A 457 22.48 53.19 -19.52
CA PRO A 457 21.98 53.31 -18.17
C PRO A 457 20.93 54.43 -18.02
N GLU A 458 19.64 54.13 -18.10
CA GLU A 458 18.61 55.06 -17.61
C GLU A 458 17.35 54.31 -17.14
N MET A 459 17.44 53.70 -15.96
CA MET A 459 16.39 53.65 -14.92
C MET A 459 16.79 52.62 -13.88
N ALA A 460 16.95 53.07 -12.64
CA ALA A 460 16.95 52.18 -11.50
C ALA A 460 15.58 51.49 -11.42
N ILE A 461 15.52 50.23 -11.82
CA ILE A 461 14.54 49.28 -11.31
C ILE A 461 15.36 48.22 -10.57
N VAL A 462 15.29 48.25 -9.25
CA VAL A 462 15.74 47.14 -8.41
C VAL A 462 14.85 45.96 -8.78
N ALA A 463 15.42 44.99 -9.50
CA ALA A 463 14.84 43.67 -9.66
C ALA A 463 15.80 42.67 -9.01
N ASP A 464 15.49 42.28 -7.77
CA ASP A 464 15.92 40.99 -7.25
C ASP A 464 15.31 39.91 -8.17
N VAL A 465 16.06 39.48 -9.18
CA VAL A 465 15.71 38.33 -10.01
C VAL A 465 16.45 37.13 -9.45
N PRO A 466 15.81 36.26 -8.65
CA PRO A 466 16.28 34.89 -8.55
C PRO A 466 16.04 34.27 -9.93
N LEU A 467 17.12 33.96 -10.64
CA LEU A 467 17.08 33.15 -11.86
C LEU A 467 16.59 31.73 -11.47
N ILE A 468 15.28 31.57 -11.39
CA ILE A 468 14.60 30.29 -11.39
C ILE A 468 14.28 30.01 -12.86
N LEU A 469 15.10 29.20 -13.51
CA LEU A 469 14.75 28.63 -14.82
C LEU A 469 13.61 27.64 -14.62
N HIS A 470 12.38 28.12 -14.75
CA HIS A 470 11.24 27.27 -15.06
C HIS A 470 11.34 26.88 -16.53
N MET A 471 11.75 25.64 -16.82
CA MET A 471 11.69 25.10 -18.19
C MET A 471 10.23 24.80 -18.55
N SER A 472 9.56 25.81 -19.07
CA SER A 472 8.37 25.67 -19.91
C SER A 472 8.83 25.90 -21.35
N ASP A 473 8.54 24.95 -22.24
CA ASP A 473 8.62 25.00 -23.70
C ASP A 473 9.92 25.53 -24.34
N LEU A 474 10.60 24.67 -25.11
CA LEU A 474 11.06 25.01 -26.47
C LEU A 474 11.52 23.75 -27.22
N LYS A 475 10.82 23.49 -28.33
CA LYS A 475 11.14 22.49 -29.36
C LYS A 475 12.39 22.91 -30.14
N ALA A 476 13.25 21.94 -30.45
CA ALA A 476 13.76 21.68 -31.79
C ALA A 476 14.07 20.19 -31.92
#